data_AF-A0A835Z110-F1
#
_entry.id   AF-A0A835Z110-F1
#
_cell.length_a   1.000
_cell.length_b   1.000
_cell.length_c   1.000
_cell.angle_alpha   90.00
_cell.angle_beta   90.00
_cell.angle_gamma   90.00
#
_symmetry.space_group_name_H-M   'P 1'
#
loop_
_entity.id
_entity.type
_entity.pdbx_description
1 polymer ?
#
loop_
_entity_poly.entity_id
_entity_poly.type
_entity_poly.pdbx_seq_one_letter_code
_entity_poly.pdbx_strand_id
1 'polypeptide(L)'
;MASTYGPDTEKEEAPDMPESDRVASGTDGRPASERAPPVPLAELNAHPRDSRITFMEEGHVYEVDGGRDGWISTTTFIHGLFPQFDADQIIRKMMAGRNWAKSKYHGMSAEEIKQQWAENGSSAAADGTAMHADIERLYNGLPPLTPDCKEMRMFNDFRQEFSDLVPWRTEMTIFDETVGICGSVDMVYCDPEEPGAFLIYDWKRSKAIKRSNYWENGSHPYTCKLPNCNFIHYSLQLGIYKRILQTRYGMKVNGTFLVVLHPLQHTFQRIETQNSDVVVEALFRQRQAARSIVSRSKHGRDDAEANAAEANADEANADEASEEQGDKRRKSSHGAEPDVDSAV
;
A
#
# COMPACT_ATOMS: atom_id res chain seq x y z
N MET A 1 -14.59 54.91 24.07
CA MET A 1 -15.10 53.95 25.06
C MET A 1 -14.30 52.67 24.89
N ALA A 2 -13.82 52.12 26.00
CA ALA A 2 -12.96 50.95 26.10
C ALA A 2 -13.72 49.63 25.92
N SER A 3 -12.95 48.53 26.03
CA SER A 3 -13.33 47.12 26.28
C SER A 3 -13.54 46.22 25.07
N THR A 4 -13.04 44.97 24.97
CA THR A 4 -11.95 44.15 25.55
C THR A 4 -12.22 42.70 25.09
N TYR A 5 -11.16 41.86 25.09
CA TYR A 5 -11.13 40.38 25.12
C TYR A 5 -11.24 39.56 23.82
N GLY A 6 -10.18 38.77 23.58
CA GLY A 6 -10.11 37.65 22.62
C GLY A 6 -10.77 36.37 23.15
N PRO A 7 -10.49 35.22 22.51
CA PRO A 7 -9.48 34.36 23.11
C PRO A 7 -8.48 33.75 22.12
N ASP A 8 -7.32 33.45 22.70
CA ASP A 8 -6.19 32.69 22.17
C ASP A 8 -6.60 31.31 21.64
N THR A 9 -6.12 30.98 20.44
CA THR A 9 -5.95 29.59 20.01
C THR A 9 -4.47 29.40 19.71
N GLU A 10 -3.83 28.60 20.57
CA GLU A 10 -2.48 28.09 20.43
C GLU A 10 -2.29 27.51 19.02
N LYS A 11 -1.43 28.16 18.24
CA LYS A 11 -0.84 27.54 17.06
C LYS A 11 0.30 26.68 17.58
N GLU A 12 0.15 25.36 17.48
CA GLU A 12 1.28 24.44 17.53
C GLU A 12 2.26 24.86 16.42
N GLU A 13 3.36 25.50 16.83
CA GLU A 13 4.50 25.77 15.98
C GLU A 13 5.10 24.42 15.55
N ALA A 14 5.23 24.23 14.23
CA ALA A 14 5.97 23.12 13.67
C ALA A 14 7.41 23.14 14.23
N PRO A 15 7.98 21.97 14.61
CA PRO A 15 9.31 21.93 15.19
C PRO A 15 10.34 22.49 14.21
N ASP A 16 11.12 23.44 14.72
CA ASP A 16 12.26 24.07 14.06
C ASP A 16 13.28 23.00 13.68
N MET A 17 13.41 22.73 12.38
CA MET A 17 14.36 21.77 11.83
C MET A 17 15.79 22.34 11.97
N PRO A 18 16.75 21.60 12.54
CA PRO A 18 18.10 22.12 12.74
C PRO A 18 18.76 22.48 11.41
N GLU A 19 19.20 23.73 11.31
CA GLU A 19 20.01 24.27 10.22
C GLU A 19 21.45 23.73 10.33
N SER A 20 21.63 22.43 10.07
CA SER A 20 22.95 21.83 9.87
C SER A 20 22.88 20.77 8.77
N ASP A 21 23.75 20.96 7.77
CA ASP A 21 24.02 20.09 6.62
C ASP A 21 23.25 20.38 5.33
N ARG A 22 23.46 21.59 4.81
CA ARG A 22 23.64 21.75 3.36
C ARG A 22 24.86 20.90 2.98
N VAL A 23 24.64 19.69 2.49
CA VAL A 23 25.69 18.86 1.86
C VAL A 23 26.10 19.56 0.56
N ALA A 24 26.94 20.57 0.69
CA ALA A 24 27.79 21.03 -0.39
C ALA A 24 28.75 19.89 -0.71
N SER A 25 28.87 19.58 -1.99
CA SER A 25 29.88 18.69 -2.56
C SER A 25 31.28 19.15 -2.16
N GLY A 26 31.77 18.67 -1.02
CA GLY A 26 33.12 18.86 -0.52
C GLY A 26 33.72 17.50 -0.22
N THR A 27 34.67 17.07 -1.04
CA THR A 27 35.39 15.82 -0.81
C THR A 27 36.35 16.00 0.37
N ASP A 28 35.93 15.58 1.56
CA ASP A 28 36.81 15.35 2.71
C ASP A 28 37.93 14.39 2.27
N GLY A 29 39.19 14.84 2.24
CA GLY A 29 40.35 14.15 1.65
C GLY A 29 40.73 12.80 2.29
N ARG A 30 39.88 12.19 3.11
CA ARG A 30 40.05 10.83 3.64
C ARG A 30 39.81 9.75 2.58
N PRO A 31 40.62 8.67 2.56
CA PRO A 31 40.43 7.55 1.65
C PRO A 31 39.05 6.91 1.88
N ALA A 32 38.40 6.47 0.79
CA ALA A 32 37.03 5.93 0.81
C ALA A 32 36.85 4.73 1.77
N SER A 33 37.93 4.03 2.11
CA SER A 33 37.96 2.90 3.05
C SER A 33 37.84 3.28 4.53
N GLU A 34 37.95 4.57 4.87
CA GLU A 34 37.95 5.06 6.27
C GLU A 34 36.74 5.95 6.61
N ARG A 35 35.83 6.16 5.67
CA ARG A 35 34.60 6.91 5.93
C ARG A 35 33.55 5.96 6.53
N ALA A 36 32.90 6.40 7.61
CA ALA A 36 31.72 5.70 8.10
C ALA A 36 30.70 5.56 6.95
N PRO A 37 30.02 4.41 6.81
CA PRO A 37 28.98 4.28 5.81
C PRO A 37 27.94 5.39 6.05
N PRO A 38 27.42 6.03 5.00
CA PRO A 38 26.40 7.04 5.17
C PRO A 38 25.19 6.43 5.87
N VAL A 39 24.58 7.20 6.78
CA VAL A 39 23.36 6.80 7.48
C VAL A 39 22.25 6.60 6.44
N PRO A 40 21.54 5.45 6.44
CA PRO A 40 20.42 5.24 5.52
C PRO A 40 19.36 6.34 5.65
N LEU A 41 18.75 6.73 4.53
CA LEU A 41 17.74 7.78 4.51
C LEU A 41 16.52 7.46 5.38
N ALA A 42 16.19 6.17 5.54
CA ALA A 42 15.12 5.73 6.43
C ALA A 42 15.44 5.96 7.92
N GLU A 43 16.72 5.90 8.31
CA GLU A 43 17.16 6.21 9.68
C GLU A 43 17.26 7.72 9.90
N LEU A 44 17.78 8.45 8.91
CA LEU A 44 17.90 9.91 8.96
C LEU A 44 16.52 10.59 9.02
N ASN A 45 15.56 10.08 8.25
CA ASN A 45 14.21 10.63 8.09
C ASN A 45 13.14 9.64 8.56
N ALA A 46 13.38 9.04 9.73
CA ALA A 46 12.46 8.13 10.38
C ALA A 46 11.13 8.83 10.70
N HIS A 47 10.03 8.12 10.50
CA HIS A 47 8.69 8.59 10.84
C HIS A 47 8.11 7.71 11.95
N PRO A 48 7.36 8.27 12.93
CA PRO A 48 6.79 7.47 14.03
C PRO A 48 5.92 6.27 13.61
N ARG A 49 5.41 6.28 12.38
CA ARG A 49 4.59 5.20 11.81
C ARG A 49 5.39 4.05 11.20
N ASP A 50 6.70 4.20 11.01
CA ASP A 50 7.53 3.14 10.40
C ASP A 50 7.56 1.89 11.26
N SER A 51 7.58 2.06 12.59
CA SER A 51 7.54 0.95 13.56
C SER A 51 6.24 0.14 13.54
N ARG A 52 5.20 0.66 12.88
CA ARG A 52 3.88 0.04 12.80
C ARG A 52 3.68 -0.80 11.55
N ILE A 53 4.59 -0.74 10.58
CA ILE A 53 4.43 -1.44 9.31
C ILE A 53 5.67 -2.27 9.00
N THR A 54 5.45 -3.52 8.60
CA THR A 54 6.49 -4.40 8.08
C THR A 54 6.10 -4.81 6.67
N PHE A 55 7.04 -4.66 5.74
CA PHE A 55 6.90 -5.13 4.38
C PHE A 55 7.77 -6.36 4.16
N MET A 56 7.15 -7.42 3.63
CA MET A 56 7.84 -8.62 3.19
C MET A 56 7.85 -8.63 1.67
N GLU A 57 9.05 -8.48 1.10
CA GLU A 57 9.25 -8.53 -0.36
C GLU A 57 8.72 -9.84 -0.95
N GLU A 58 9.01 -10.97 -0.28
CA GLU A 58 8.47 -12.27 -0.66
C GLU A 58 6.95 -12.29 -0.48
N GLY A 59 6.24 -12.47 -1.59
CA GLY A 59 4.78 -12.43 -1.63
C GLY A 59 4.17 -11.02 -1.60
N HIS A 60 4.98 -9.96 -1.55
CA HIS A 60 4.54 -8.55 -1.55
C HIS A 60 3.49 -8.28 -0.44
N VAL A 61 3.81 -8.70 0.78
CA VAL A 61 2.88 -8.71 1.91
C VAL A 61 3.18 -7.56 2.87
N TYR A 62 2.13 -6.86 3.28
CA TYR A 62 2.21 -5.83 4.31
C TYR A 62 1.56 -6.33 5.60
N GLU A 63 2.23 -6.08 6.72
CA GLU A 63 1.73 -6.31 8.06
C GLU A 63 1.72 -4.98 8.81
N VAL A 64 0.59 -4.61 9.40
CA VAL A 64 0.43 -3.37 10.15
C VAL A 64 -0.03 -3.70 11.56
N ASP A 65 0.66 -3.16 12.56
CA ASP A 65 0.44 -3.41 13.99
C ASP A 65 0.41 -4.92 14.32
N GLY A 66 1.26 -5.72 13.66
CA GLY A 66 1.35 -7.17 13.84
C GLY A 66 0.25 -7.99 13.13
N GLY A 67 -0.59 -7.36 12.31
CA GLY A 67 -1.72 -8.00 11.63
C GLY A 67 -1.73 -7.78 10.11
N ARG A 68 -2.22 -8.79 9.37
CA ARG A 68 -2.36 -8.77 7.90
C ARG A 68 -3.80 -8.62 7.43
N ASP A 69 -4.76 -8.92 8.31
CA ASP A 69 -6.16 -8.97 7.95
C ASP A 69 -6.73 -7.59 7.60
N GLY A 70 -7.41 -7.54 6.46
CA GLY A 70 -8.08 -6.33 5.99
C GLY A 70 -7.15 -5.30 5.34
N TRP A 71 -5.87 -5.63 5.12
CA TRP A 71 -4.92 -4.80 4.37
C TRP A 71 -4.79 -5.29 2.94
N ILE A 72 -4.68 -4.36 1.98
CA ILE A 72 -4.34 -4.66 0.59
C ILE A 72 -3.27 -3.69 0.10
N SER A 73 -2.44 -4.12 -0.84
CA SER A 73 -1.50 -3.21 -1.49
C SER A 73 -2.22 -2.23 -2.42
N THR A 74 -1.61 -1.07 -2.64
CA THR A 74 -2.09 -0.05 -3.58
C THR A 74 -2.22 -0.62 -5.01
N THR A 75 -1.26 -1.45 -5.42
CA THR A 75 -1.31 -2.14 -6.72
C THR A 75 -2.49 -3.09 -6.83
N THR A 76 -2.75 -3.89 -5.79
CA THR A 76 -3.93 -4.78 -5.72
C THR A 76 -5.23 -4.00 -5.77
N PHE A 77 -5.30 -2.89 -5.02
CA PHE A 77 -6.48 -2.01 -5.04
C PHE A 77 -6.75 -1.47 -6.44
N ILE A 78 -5.72 -0.96 -7.13
CA ILE A 78 -5.82 -0.43 -8.48
C ILE A 78 -6.21 -1.51 -9.49
N HIS A 79 -5.63 -2.71 -9.41
CA HIS A 79 -6.01 -3.83 -10.29
C HIS A 79 -7.50 -4.16 -10.22
N GLY A 80 -8.14 -3.99 -9.06
CA GLY A 80 -9.59 -4.16 -8.91
C GLY A 80 -10.44 -3.10 -9.62
N LEU A 81 -9.85 -2.01 -10.09
CA LEU A 81 -10.54 -0.90 -10.77
C LEU A 81 -10.52 -1.01 -12.30
N PHE A 82 -9.83 -2.01 -12.85
CA PHE A 82 -9.66 -2.22 -14.28
C PHE A 82 -10.01 -3.67 -14.67
N PRO A 83 -10.35 -3.91 -15.96
CA PRO A 83 -10.53 -5.26 -16.46
C PRO A 83 -9.28 -6.12 -16.26
N GLN A 84 -9.49 -7.39 -15.91
CA GLN A 84 -8.40 -8.36 -15.78
C GLN A 84 -7.90 -8.81 -17.15
N PHE A 85 -6.61 -9.12 -17.23
CA PHE A 85 -5.99 -9.59 -18.47
C PHE A 85 -6.50 -10.99 -18.83
N ASP A 86 -7.30 -11.09 -19.89
CA ASP A 86 -7.76 -12.36 -20.44
C ASP A 86 -6.86 -12.78 -21.62
N ALA A 87 -5.86 -13.61 -21.30
CA ALA A 87 -4.89 -14.09 -22.28
C ALA A 87 -5.57 -14.85 -23.43
N ASP A 88 -6.57 -15.68 -23.12
CA ASP A 88 -7.29 -16.49 -24.10
C ASP A 88 -8.08 -15.63 -25.07
N GLN A 89 -8.85 -14.67 -24.56
CA GLN A 89 -9.62 -13.77 -25.40
C GLN A 89 -8.71 -12.93 -26.31
N ILE A 90 -7.60 -12.43 -25.78
CA ILE A 90 -6.65 -11.61 -26.54
C ILE A 90 -5.99 -12.44 -27.64
N ILE A 91 -5.52 -13.66 -27.34
CA ILE A 91 -4.91 -14.54 -28.34
C ILE A 91 -5.91 -14.89 -29.44
N ARG A 92 -7.15 -15.27 -29.08
CA ARG A 92 -8.20 -15.56 -30.07
C ARG A 92 -8.45 -14.38 -31.01
N LYS A 93 -8.60 -13.17 -30.46
CA LYS A 93 -8.78 -11.93 -31.24
C LYS A 93 -7.57 -11.63 -32.13
N MET A 94 -6.35 -11.82 -31.61
CA MET A 94 -5.12 -11.60 -32.34
C MET A 94 -4.97 -12.57 -33.53
N MET A 95 -5.24 -13.87 -33.33
CA MET A 95 -5.14 -14.90 -34.36
C MET A 95 -6.21 -14.76 -35.45
N ALA A 96 -7.40 -14.31 -35.09
CA ALA A 96 -8.48 -14.01 -36.04
C ALA A 96 -8.27 -12.70 -36.82
N GLY A 97 -7.32 -11.86 -36.39
CA GLY A 97 -7.09 -10.54 -36.96
C GLY A 97 -6.41 -10.57 -38.34
N ARG A 98 -6.77 -9.62 -39.21
CA ARG A 98 -6.16 -9.45 -40.56
C ARG A 98 -4.63 -9.34 -40.59
N ASN A 99 -4.02 -8.97 -39.46
CA ASN A 99 -2.58 -8.79 -39.32
C ASN A 99 -1.87 -10.02 -38.73
N TRP A 100 -2.59 -11.12 -38.47
CA TRP A 100 -2.01 -12.33 -37.86
C TRP A 100 -0.79 -12.85 -38.64
N ALA A 101 -0.87 -12.90 -39.97
CA ALA A 101 0.23 -13.32 -40.85
C ALA A 101 1.51 -12.48 -40.73
N LYS A 102 1.41 -11.25 -40.20
CA LYS A 102 2.54 -10.33 -39.98
C LYS A 102 2.95 -10.25 -38.50
N SER A 103 2.25 -10.97 -37.63
CA SER A 103 2.52 -10.96 -36.19
C SER A 103 3.84 -11.67 -35.90
N LYS A 104 4.59 -11.17 -34.91
CA LYS A 104 5.78 -11.87 -34.40
C LYS A 104 5.46 -13.24 -33.76
N TYR A 105 4.17 -13.47 -33.46
CA TYR A 105 3.66 -14.72 -32.89
C TYR A 105 3.15 -15.68 -33.97
N HIS A 106 3.19 -15.30 -35.24
CA HIS A 106 2.66 -16.14 -36.32
C HIS A 106 3.36 -17.50 -36.34
N GLY A 107 2.57 -18.58 -36.39
CA GLY A 107 3.07 -19.95 -36.35
C GLY A 107 3.22 -20.55 -34.94
N MET A 108 3.05 -19.75 -33.89
CA MET A 108 3.00 -20.25 -32.50
C MET A 108 1.59 -20.67 -32.10
N SER A 109 1.50 -21.67 -31.23
CA SER A 109 0.29 -22.05 -30.50
C SER A 109 -0.09 -21.02 -29.43
N ALA A 110 -1.33 -21.09 -28.94
CA ALA A 110 -1.79 -20.21 -27.86
C ALA A 110 -0.98 -20.42 -26.57
N GLU A 111 -0.62 -21.67 -26.28
CA GLU A 111 0.16 -22.08 -25.12
C GLU A 111 1.58 -21.52 -25.19
N GLU A 112 2.26 -21.60 -26.34
CA GLU A 112 3.58 -21.01 -26.55
C GLU A 112 3.57 -19.48 -26.39
N ILE A 113 2.52 -18.81 -26.86
CA ILE A 113 2.36 -17.35 -26.69
C ILE A 113 2.18 -16.99 -25.21
N LYS A 114 1.35 -17.74 -24.47
CA LYS A 114 1.15 -17.53 -23.03
C LYS A 114 2.45 -17.75 -22.26
N GLN A 115 3.17 -18.83 -22.57
CA GLN A 115 4.45 -19.14 -21.94
C GLN A 115 5.46 -18.03 -22.20
N GLN A 116 5.58 -17.57 -23.44
CA GLN A 116 6.46 -16.45 -23.79
C GLN A 116 6.05 -15.15 -23.08
N TRP A 117 4.75 -14.86 -22.92
CA TRP A 117 4.30 -13.70 -22.12
C TRP A 117 4.66 -13.83 -20.65
N ALA A 118 4.49 -15.01 -20.06
CA ALA A 118 4.84 -15.28 -18.67
C ALA A 118 6.36 -15.12 -18.41
N GLU A 119 7.19 -15.70 -19.26
CA GLU A 119 8.66 -15.59 -19.18
C GLU A 119 9.13 -14.13 -19.33
N ASN A 120 8.59 -13.41 -20.32
CA ASN A 120 8.89 -12.00 -20.50
C ASN A 120 8.45 -11.15 -19.30
N GLY A 121 7.29 -11.48 -18.70
CA GLY A 121 6.80 -10.83 -17.49
C GLY A 121 7.72 -11.07 -16.30
N SER A 122 8.11 -12.32 -16.06
CA SER A 122 9.00 -12.71 -14.97
C SER A 122 10.38 -12.06 -15.09
N SER A 123 10.97 -12.10 -16.29
CA SER A 123 12.28 -11.45 -16.53
C SER A 123 12.20 -9.93 -16.39
N ALA A 124 11.15 -9.31 -16.92
CA ALA A 124 10.97 -7.86 -16.79
C ALA A 124 10.78 -7.42 -15.33
N ALA A 125 10.07 -8.22 -14.53
CA ALA A 125 9.90 -7.97 -13.09
C ALA A 125 11.22 -8.10 -12.35
N ALA A 126 11.98 -9.19 -12.57
CA ALA A 126 13.28 -9.41 -11.94
C ALA A 126 14.28 -8.28 -12.24
N ASP A 127 14.38 -7.88 -13.51
CA ASP A 127 15.24 -6.76 -13.91
C ASP A 127 14.78 -5.43 -13.30
N GLY A 128 13.46 -5.23 -13.15
CA GLY A 128 12.90 -4.06 -12.49
C GLY A 128 13.26 -4.00 -11.01
N THR A 129 13.11 -5.12 -10.29
CA THR A 129 13.51 -5.26 -8.89
C THR A 129 15.01 -5.00 -8.70
N ALA A 130 15.86 -5.56 -9.57
CA ALA A 130 17.30 -5.32 -9.51
C ALA A 130 17.65 -3.83 -9.71
N MET A 131 16.96 -3.16 -10.64
CA MET A 131 17.15 -1.73 -10.88
C MET A 131 16.75 -0.88 -9.66
N HIS A 132 15.62 -1.19 -9.02
CA HIS A 132 15.19 -0.51 -7.79
C HIS A 132 16.22 -0.69 -6.67
N ALA A 133 16.66 -1.92 -6.43
CA ALA A 133 17.67 -2.23 -5.42
C ALA A 133 18.98 -1.48 -5.66
N ASP A 134 19.44 -1.36 -6.90
CA ASP A 134 20.66 -0.61 -7.22
C ASP A 134 20.52 0.89 -6.97
N ILE A 135 19.35 1.48 -7.30
CA ILE A 135 19.06 2.89 -7.04
C ILE A 135 18.97 3.17 -5.54
N GLU A 136 18.26 2.32 -4.79
CA GLU A 136 18.13 2.43 -3.32
C GLU A 136 19.51 2.34 -2.66
N ARG A 137 20.31 1.33 -3.04
CA ARG A 137 21.68 1.17 -2.54
C ARG A 137 22.50 2.43 -2.76
N LEU A 138 22.44 2.99 -3.97
CA LEU A 138 23.19 4.20 -4.29
C LEU A 138 22.77 5.40 -3.42
N TYR A 139 21.47 5.59 -3.19
CA TYR A 139 20.97 6.66 -2.33
C TYR A 139 21.32 6.48 -0.85
N ASN A 140 21.41 5.22 -0.40
CA ASN A 140 21.90 4.87 0.93
C ASN A 140 23.44 4.70 0.98
N GLY A 141 24.13 5.21 -0.05
CA GLY A 141 25.59 5.25 -0.20
C GLY A 141 26.30 3.91 -0.12
N LEU A 142 25.59 2.84 -0.48
CA LEU A 142 26.15 1.55 -0.84
C LEU A 142 26.43 1.52 -2.35
N PRO A 143 27.45 0.75 -2.78
CA PRO A 143 27.65 0.54 -4.21
C PRO A 143 26.46 -0.25 -4.79
N PRO A 144 25.97 0.13 -5.99
CA PRO A 144 25.01 -0.70 -6.72
C PRO A 144 25.66 -2.03 -7.08
N LEU A 145 24.84 -3.08 -7.22
CA LEU A 145 25.25 -4.41 -7.63
C LEU A 145 25.58 -4.46 -9.12
N THR A 146 24.88 -3.67 -9.95
CA THR A 146 25.09 -3.61 -11.40
C THR A 146 25.39 -2.18 -11.92
N PRO A 147 26.51 -1.55 -11.49
CA PRO A 147 26.82 -0.14 -11.82
C PRO A 147 26.93 0.15 -13.32
N ASP A 148 27.39 -0.83 -14.11
CA ASP A 148 27.72 -0.65 -15.53
C ASP A 148 26.56 -0.95 -16.49
N CYS A 149 25.34 -1.13 -15.98
CA CYS A 149 24.17 -1.32 -16.83
C CYS A 149 23.68 0.01 -17.44
N LYS A 150 22.83 -0.07 -18.47
CA LYS A 150 22.36 1.14 -19.18
C LYS A 150 21.37 1.92 -18.32
N GLU A 151 20.57 1.23 -17.53
CA GLU A 151 19.63 1.79 -16.57
C GLU A 151 20.35 2.68 -15.55
N MET A 152 21.47 2.22 -14.96
CA MET A 152 22.24 3.02 -14.01
C MET A 152 22.95 4.21 -14.65
N ARG A 153 23.38 4.11 -15.91
CA ARG A 153 23.85 5.29 -16.67
C ARG A 153 22.74 6.33 -16.86
N MET A 154 21.57 5.89 -17.32
CA MET A 154 20.40 6.77 -17.49
C MET A 154 19.97 7.42 -16.16
N PHE A 155 20.10 6.69 -15.05
CA PHE A 155 19.81 7.20 -13.73
C PHE A 155 20.85 8.23 -13.25
N ASN A 156 22.13 8.04 -13.55
CA ASN A 156 23.16 9.03 -13.28
C ASN A 156 22.95 10.31 -14.11
N ASP A 157 22.53 10.18 -15.38
CA ASP A 157 22.15 11.32 -16.22
C ASP A 157 20.97 12.10 -15.60
N PHE A 158 19.95 11.38 -15.08
CA PHE A 158 18.84 11.99 -14.35
C PHE A 158 19.31 12.77 -13.11
N ARG A 159 20.20 12.19 -12.29
CA ARG A 159 20.74 12.88 -11.11
C ARG A 159 21.57 14.11 -11.46
N GLN A 160 22.25 14.09 -12.61
CA GLN A 160 23.01 15.24 -13.09
C GLN A 160 22.07 16.36 -13.56
N GLU A 161 21.04 16.02 -14.34
CA GLU A 161 20.07 16.99 -14.86
C GLU A 161 19.22 17.62 -13.75
N PHE A 162 18.81 16.83 -12.75
CA PHE A 162 17.99 17.25 -11.60
C PHE A 162 18.81 17.27 -10.31
N SER A 163 19.96 17.92 -10.36
CA SER A 163 20.94 17.99 -9.25
C SER A 163 20.47 18.83 -8.05
N ASP A 164 19.39 19.58 -8.21
CA ASP A 164 18.69 20.34 -7.17
C ASP A 164 17.74 19.49 -6.33
N LEU A 165 17.37 18.28 -6.79
CA LEU A 165 16.56 17.35 -6.00
C LEU A 165 17.35 16.78 -4.82
N VAL A 166 16.89 17.08 -3.61
CA VAL A 166 17.50 16.58 -2.37
C VAL A 166 16.76 15.32 -1.91
N PRO A 167 17.41 14.13 -1.91
CA PRO A 167 16.77 12.90 -1.48
C PRO A 167 16.36 12.99 -0.01
N TRP A 168 15.11 12.61 0.29
CA TRP A 168 14.58 12.59 1.65
C TRP A 168 14.40 11.15 2.15
N ARG A 169 13.76 10.27 1.37
CA ARG A 169 13.59 8.86 1.75
C ARG A 169 13.46 7.93 0.55
N THR A 170 14.02 6.73 0.67
CA THR A 170 13.84 5.59 -0.25
C THR A 170 12.86 4.57 0.32
N GLU A 171 12.15 3.84 -0.55
CA GLU A 171 11.31 2.68 -0.20
C GLU A 171 10.41 2.91 1.03
N MET A 172 9.74 4.06 1.05
CA MET A 172 8.90 4.48 2.16
C MET A 172 7.63 3.63 2.23
N THR A 173 7.53 2.74 3.21
CA THR A 173 6.30 2.01 3.46
C THR A 173 5.25 2.92 4.12
N ILE A 174 4.05 2.93 3.54
CA ILE A 174 2.94 3.80 3.97
C ILE A 174 1.64 3.04 4.09
N PHE A 175 0.74 3.50 4.95
CA PHE A 175 -0.59 2.93 5.10
C PHE A 175 -1.65 3.92 5.57
N ASP A 176 -2.92 3.62 5.25
CA ASP A 176 -4.09 4.29 5.80
C ASP A 176 -5.06 3.25 6.38
N GLU A 177 -5.18 3.24 7.71
CA GLU A 177 -6.03 2.32 8.46
C GLU A 177 -7.53 2.44 8.15
N THR A 178 -8.01 3.63 7.77
CA THR A 178 -9.45 3.84 7.51
C THR A 178 -9.93 3.17 6.24
N VAL A 179 -9.03 2.97 5.28
CA VAL A 179 -9.30 2.24 4.05
C VAL A 179 -8.57 0.90 3.98
N GLY A 180 -7.65 0.60 4.90
CA GLY A 180 -6.87 -0.64 4.87
C GLY A 180 -6.08 -0.80 3.57
N ILE A 181 -5.34 0.26 3.19
CA ILE A 181 -4.46 0.28 2.00
C ILE A 181 -3.03 0.55 2.46
N CYS A 182 -2.09 -0.22 1.91
CA CYS A 182 -0.65 -0.07 2.10
C CYS A 182 0.07 0.20 0.78
N GLY A 183 1.29 0.72 0.84
CA GLY A 183 2.17 0.91 -0.32
C GLY A 183 3.64 1.09 0.06
N SER A 184 4.52 1.04 -0.93
CA SER A 184 5.91 1.49 -0.86
C SER A 184 6.10 2.61 -1.86
N VAL A 185 6.63 3.76 -1.41
CA VAL A 185 7.01 4.89 -2.27
C VAL A 185 8.50 4.78 -2.56
N ASP A 186 8.87 4.55 -3.82
CA ASP A 186 10.26 4.32 -4.21
C ASP A 186 11.19 5.46 -3.76
N MET A 187 10.74 6.71 -3.95
CA MET A 187 11.55 7.89 -3.65
C MET A 187 10.71 9.10 -3.26
N VAL A 188 11.14 9.77 -2.19
CA VAL A 188 10.65 11.08 -1.75
C VAL A 188 11.82 12.06 -1.79
N TYR A 189 11.62 13.19 -2.46
CA TYR A 189 12.54 14.33 -2.46
C TYR A 189 11.94 15.51 -1.71
N CYS A 190 12.78 16.36 -1.13
CA CYS A 190 12.36 17.71 -0.77
C CYS A 190 12.01 18.48 -2.04
N ASP A 191 10.92 19.26 -1.99
CA ASP A 191 10.57 20.18 -3.07
C ASP A 191 11.56 21.36 -3.07
N PRO A 192 12.32 21.57 -4.17
CA PRO A 192 13.26 22.68 -4.25
C PRO A 192 12.55 24.06 -4.31
N GLU A 193 11.27 24.10 -4.67
CA GLU A 193 10.49 25.34 -4.80
C GLU A 193 9.79 25.75 -3.50
N GLU A 194 9.52 24.82 -2.59
CA GLU A 194 8.78 25.08 -1.35
C GLU A 194 9.37 24.33 -0.14
N PRO A 195 10.04 25.02 0.80
CA PRO A 195 10.56 24.42 2.01
C PRO A 195 9.47 23.69 2.82
N GLY A 196 9.76 22.44 3.19
CA GLY A 196 8.82 21.59 3.94
C GLY A 196 7.77 20.87 3.08
N ALA A 197 7.76 21.10 1.76
CA ALA A 197 7.00 20.29 0.82
C ALA A 197 7.88 19.21 0.17
N PHE A 198 7.22 18.21 -0.43
CA PHE A 198 7.86 17.04 -0.99
C PHE A 198 7.40 16.75 -2.42
N LEU A 199 8.24 16.04 -3.16
CA LEU A 199 7.92 15.42 -4.44
C LEU A 199 8.07 13.91 -4.31
N ILE A 200 7.16 13.15 -4.91
CA ILE A 200 7.29 11.68 -4.97
C ILE A 200 7.66 11.22 -6.38
N TYR A 201 8.58 10.28 -6.44
CA TYR A 201 9.11 9.71 -7.66
C TYR A 201 8.98 8.19 -7.63
N ASP A 202 8.75 7.60 -8.80
CA ASP A 202 8.69 6.15 -8.98
C ASP A 202 9.51 5.72 -10.20
N TRP A 203 10.32 4.68 -10.01
CA TRP A 203 11.27 4.17 -10.98
C TRP A 203 10.58 3.12 -11.87
N LYS A 204 10.48 3.40 -13.17
CA LYS A 204 9.84 2.48 -14.12
C LYS A 204 10.81 1.91 -15.14
N ARG A 205 11.02 0.59 -15.06
CA ARG A 205 11.64 -0.17 -16.14
C ARG A 205 10.61 -0.58 -17.20
N SER A 206 10.12 0.39 -17.97
CA SER A 206 9.08 0.14 -18.98
C SER A 206 9.54 0.47 -20.40
N LYS A 207 9.21 -0.41 -21.37
CA LYS A 207 9.48 -0.20 -22.79
C LYS A 207 8.82 1.09 -23.31
N ALA A 208 7.62 1.39 -22.82
CA ALA A 208 6.86 2.58 -23.19
C ALA A 208 5.78 2.92 -22.16
N ILE A 209 5.54 4.21 -21.96
CA ILE A 209 4.41 4.72 -21.18
C ILE A 209 3.26 5.05 -22.13
N LYS A 210 2.25 4.18 -22.17
CA LYS A 210 1.03 4.36 -22.96
C LYS A 210 0.09 5.28 -22.19
N ARG A 211 -0.28 6.40 -22.80
CA ARG A 211 -1.20 7.41 -22.25
C ARG A 211 -2.67 7.19 -22.64
N SER A 212 -2.94 6.24 -23.55
CA SER A 212 -4.30 5.95 -24.00
C SER A 212 -4.49 4.47 -24.31
N ASN A 213 -5.75 4.06 -24.27
CA ASN A 213 -6.24 2.78 -24.76
C ASN A 213 -7.64 3.02 -25.34
N TYR A 214 -7.79 2.90 -26.66
CA TYR A 214 -9.06 3.18 -27.34
C TYR A 214 -10.09 2.05 -27.18
N TRP A 215 -9.66 0.88 -26.70
CA TRP A 215 -10.47 -0.34 -26.69
C TRP A 215 -10.99 -0.69 -25.30
N GLU A 216 -10.45 -0.08 -24.25
CA GLU A 216 -10.73 -0.48 -22.88
C GLU A 216 -10.48 0.66 -21.89
N ASN A 217 -11.44 0.84 -20.98
CA ASN A 217 -11.38 1.76 -19.85
C ASN A 217 -11.44 0.98 -18.53
N GLY A 218 -11.41 1.69 -17.40
CA GLY A 218 -11.66 1.09 -16.08
C GLY A 218 -13.02 0.38 -15.97
N SER A 219 -13.08 -0.62 -15.10
CA SER A 219 -14.29 -1.42 -14.83
C SER A 219 -15.12 -0.86 -13.67
N HIS A 220 -14.56 0.08 -12.91
CA HIS A 220 -15.20 0.68 -11.74
C HIS A 220 -15.91 2.01 -12.10
N PRO A 221 -17.04 2.38 -11.46
CA PRO A 221 -17.75 3.64 -11.76
C PRO A 221 -16.88 4.91 -11.75
N TYR A 222 -15.86 4.99 -10.88
CA TYR A 222 -14.93 6.12 -10.83
C TYR A 222 -13.77 6.04 -11.83
N THR A 223 -13.53 4.89 -12.47
CA THR A 223 -12.46 4.69 -13.46
C THR A 223 -12.99 4.39 -14.87
N CYS A 224 -14.31 4.29 -15.07
CA CYS A 224 -14.93 3.89 -16.34
C CYS A 224 -14.71 4.87 -17.50
N LYS A 225 -14.26 6.09 -17.21
CA LYS A 225 -13.86 7.10 -18.19
C LYS A 225 -12.35 7.24 -18.34
N LEU A 226 -11.57 6.51 -17.54
CA LEU A 226 -10.12 6.51 -17.61
C LEU A 226 -9.66 5.36 -18.51
N PRO A 227 -8.74 5.61 -19.47
CA PRO A 227 -8.24 4.55 -20.34
C PRO A 227 -7.48 3.50 -19.53
N ASN A 228 -7.66 2.22 -19.87
CA ASN A 228 -6.89 1.14 -19.27
C ASN A 228 -5.47 1.12 -19.86
N CYS A 229 -4.58 1.94 -19.31
CA CYS A 229 -3.19 2.03 -19.73
C CYS A 229 -2.25 2.32 -18.55
N ASN A 230 -0.96 1.98 -18.71
CA ASN A 230 0.00 2.04 -17.61
C ASN A 230 0.20 3.45 -17.05
N PHE A 231 0.11 4.51 -17.87
CA PHE A 231 0.17 5.89 -17.37
C PHE A 231 -0.92 6.19 -16.34
N ILE A 232 -2.17 5.75 -16.56
CA ILE A 232 -3.28 5.95 -15.63
C ILE A 232 -3.09 5.12 -14.37
N HIS A 233 -2.64 3.86 -14.50
CA HIS A 233 -2.38 2.99 -13.36
C HIS A 233 -1.33 3.61 -12.43
N TYR A 234 -0.23 4.10 -12.99
CA TYR A 234 0.83 4.76 -12.23
C TYR A 234 0.38 6.13 -11.66
N SER A 235 -0.43 6.89 -12.39
CA SER A 235 -1.00 8.16 -11.88
C SER A 235 -1.95 7.93 -10.70
N LEU A 236 -2.72 6.83 -10.71
CA LEU A 236 -3.55 6.44 -9.57
C LEU A 236 -2.70 5.96 -8.40
N GLN A 237 -1.65 5.17 -8.65
CA GLN A 237 -0.72 4.70 -7.62
C GLN A 237 -0.07 5.87 -6.88
N LEU A 238 0.54 6.81 -7.61
CA LEU A 238 1.17 7.97 -7.00
C LEU A 238 0.16 8.94 -6.38
N GLY A 239 -1.04 9.08 -6.94
CA GLY A 239 -2.11 9.84 -6.31
C GLY A 239 -2.58 9.25 -4.97
N ILE A 240 -2.64 7.93 -4.86
CA ILE A 240 -2.94 7.23 -3.62
C ILE A 240 -1.82 7.48 -2.60
N TYR A 241 -0.56 7.35 -3.00
CA TYR A 241 0.59 7.62 -2.12
C TYR A 241 0.58 9.06 -1.62
N LYS A 242 0.43 10.03 -2.53
CA LYS A 242 0.25 11.45 -2.22
C LYS A 242 -0.85 11.65 -1.18
N ARG A 243 -2.03 11.06 -1.39
CA ARG A 243 -3.17 11.21 -0.49
C ARG A 243 -2.89 10.60 0.89
N ILE A 244 -2.26 9.43 0.98
CA ILE A 244 -1.88 8.81 2.25
C ILE A 244 -0.85 9.67 2.99
N LEU A 245 0.22 10.08 2.32
CA LEU A 245 1.28 10.92 2.92
C LEU A 245 0.72 12.22 3.50
N GLN A 246 -0.13 12.92 2.75
CA GLN A 246 -0.74 14.17 3.21
C GLN A 246 -1.68 14.00 4.41
N THR A 247 -2.43 12.90 4.48
CA THR A 247 -3.49 12.72 5.48
C THR A 247 -3.08 11.89 6.69
N ARG A 248 -2.04 11.05 6.57
CA ARG A 248 -1.58 10.13 7.62
C ARG A 248 -0.17 10.39 8.12
N TYR A 249 0.63 11.11 7.33
CA TYR A 249 2.03 11.41 7.64
C TYR A 249 2.29 12.92 7.78
N GLY A 250 1.28 13.78 7.54
CA GLY A 250 1.44 15.23 7.64
C GLY A 250 2.39 15.81 6.59
N MET A 251 2.67 15.07 5.52
CA MET A 251 3.65 15.47 4.49
C MET A 251 2.94 16.12 3.31
N LYS A 252 3.21 17.40 3.06
CA LYS A 252 2.69 18.12 1.88
C LYS A 252 3.42 17.63 0.62
N VAL A 253 2.68 17.14 -0.36
CA VAL A 253 3.27 16.60 -1.61
C VAL A 253 2.77 17.42 -2.80
N ASN A 254 3.68 18.18 -3.41
CA ASN A 254 3.37 19.13 -4.48
C ASN A 254 3.39 18.49 -5.87
N GLY A 255 4.19 17.46 -6.08
CA GLY A 255 4.38 16.85 -7.39
C GLY A 255 4.60 15.34 -7.33
N THR A 256 4.23 14.67 -8.42
CA THR A 256 4.33 13.22 -8.57
C THR A 256 4.91 12.90 -9.94
N PHE A 257 5.97 12.10 -9.99
CA PHE A 257 6.73 11.87 -11.22
C PHE A 257 7.09 10.40 -11.42
N LEU A 258 7.12 9.99 -12.68
CA LEU A 258 7.75 8.74 -13.11
C LEU A 258 9.11 9.06 -13.70
N VAL A 259 10.10 8.22 -13.44
CA VAL A 259 11.36 8.22 -14.18
C VAL A 259 11.52 6.87 -14.87
N VAL A 260 11.47 6.91 -16.20
CA VAL A 260 11.54 5.70 -17.02
C VAL A 260 12.98 5.42 -17.39
N LEU A 261 13.45 4.24 -16.98
CA LEU A 261 14.83 3.77 -17.14
C LEU A 261 14.76 2.42 -17.86
N HIS A 262 14.90 2.41 -19.17
CA HIS A 262 14.79 1.17 -19.95
C HIS A 262 15.89 1.09 -21.02
N PRO A 263 16.57 -0.06 -21.17
CA PRO A 263 17.76 -0.17 -22.03
C PRO A 263 17.48 0.03 -23.53
N LEU A 264 16.22 -0.09 -23.95
CA LEU A 264 15.80 0.23 -25.33
C LEU A 264 15.62 1.72 -25.62
N GLN A 265 15.63 2.59 -24.60
CA GLN A 265 15.51 4.04 -24.77
C GLN A 265 16.90 4.65 -24.96
N HIS A 266 16.99 5.81 -25.61
CA HIS A 266 18.27 6.51 -25.76
C HIS A 266 18.73 7.16 -24.45
N THR A 267 17.79 7.79 -23.73
CA THR A 267 18.00 8.46 -22.44
C THR A 267 16.77 8.25 -21.55
N PHE A 268 16.84 8.64 -20.28
CA PHE A 268 15.74 8.56 -19.33
C PHE A 268 14.57 9.46 -19.76
N GLN A 269 13.39 9.20 -19.20
CA GLN A 269 12.24 10.09 -19.33
C GLN A 269 11.67 10.42 -17.96
N ARG A 270 11.65 11.70 -17.61
CA ARG A 270 10.87 12.20 -16.47
C ARG A 270 9.47 12.58 -16.96
N ILE A 271 8.44 12.04 -16.32
CA ILE A 271 7.05 12.25 -16.69
C ILE A 271 6.27 12.64 -15.44
N GLU A 272 5.71 13.85 -15.42
CA GLU A 272 4.72 14.21 -14.41
C GLU A 272 3.43 13.38 -14.59
N THR A 273 2.89 12.86 -13.48
CA THR A 273 1.66 12.07 -13.54
C THR A 273 0.42 12.93 -13.61
N GLN A 274 -0.68 12.32 -14.06
CA GLN A 274 -1.95 13.01 -14.08
C GLN A 274 -2.46 13.21 -12.64
N ASN A 275 -2.89 14.43 -12.32
CA ASN A 275 -3.60 14.67 -11.06
C ASN A 275 -4.85 13.76 -11.00
N SER A 276 -4.85 12.88 -10.00
CA SER A 276 -5.90 11.89 -9.75
C SER A 276 -6.64 12.15 -8.43
N ASP A 277 -6.44 13.31 -7.79
CA ASP A 277 -6.93 13.63 -6.44
C ASP A 277 -8.45 13.41 -6.32
N VAL A 278 -9.23 13.90 -7.30
CA VAL A 278 -10.69 13.75 -7.32
C VAL A 278 -11.13 12.28 -7.37
N VAL A 279 -10.47 11.47 -8.20
CA VAL A 279 -10.80 10.05 -8.37
C VAL A 279 -10.36 9.26 -7.14
N VAL A 280 -9.16 9.51 -6.63
CA VAL A 280 -8.61 8.88 -5.42
C VAL A 280 -9.49 9.17 -4.21
N GLU A 281 -9.91 10.43 -4.04
CA GLU A 281 -10.77 10.80 -2.92
C GLU A 281 -12.16 10.12 -2.99
N ALA A 282 -12.76 10.04 -4.18
CA ALA A 282 -14.02 9.33 -4.37
C ALA A 282 -13.90 7.82 -4.05
N LEU A 283 -12.81 7.19 -4.48
CA LEU A 283 -12.49 5.79 -4.20
C LEU A 283 -12.27 5.55 -2.70
N PHE A 284 -11.53 6.43 -2.03
CA PHE A 284 -11.27 6.34 -0.59
C PHE A 284 -12.56 6.47 0.22
N ARG A 285 -13.42 7.45 -0.11
CA ARG A 285 -14.73 7.61 0.54
C ARG A 285 -15.60 6.36 0.41
N GLN A 286 -15.71 5.81 -0.80
CA GLN A 286 -16.49 4.59 -1.04
C GLN A 286 -15.92 3.41 -0.23
N ARG A 287 -14.60 3.24 -0.22
CA ARG A 287 -13.95 2.15 0.50
C ARG A 287 -14.08 2.29 2.02
N GLN A 288 -13.93 3.51 2.55
CA GLN A 288 -14.14 3.80 3.96
C GLN A 288 -15.58 3.50 4.38
N ALA A 289 -16.57 3.90 3.57
CA ALA A 289 -17.98 3.59 3.83
C ALA A 289 -18.23 2.07 3.86
N ALA A 290 -17.70 1.33 2.89
CA ALA A 290 -17.83 -0.12 2.84
C ALA A 290 -17.22 -0.81 4.08
N ARG A 291 -16.03 -0.39 4.51
CA ARG A 291 -15.38 -0.93 5.72
C ARG A 291 -16.13 -0.59 7.00
N SER A 292 -16.71 0.60 7.09
CA SER A 292 -17.52 1.01 8.24
C SER A 292 -18.79 0.16 8.41
N ILE A 293 -19.38 -0.31 7.29
CA ILE A 293 -20.53 -1.22 7.32
C ILE A 293 -20.11 -2.61 7.82
N VAL A 294 -18.97 -3.11 7.34
CA VAL A 294 -18.43 -4.42 7.73
C VAL A 294 -18.07 -4.43 9.22
N SER A 295 -17.42 -3.39 9.74
CA SER A 295 -17.08 -3.31 11.16
C SER A 295 -18.32 -3.30 12.05
N ARG A 296 -19.34 -2.50 11.72
CA ARG A 296 -20.64 -2.49 12.44
C ARG A 296 -21.34 -3.85 12.41
N SER A 297 -21.29 -4.54 11.27
CA SER A 297 -21.90 -5.86 11.10
C SER A 297 -21.14 -6.98 11.81
N LYS A 298 -19.84 -6.80 12.07
CA LYS A 298 -19.03 -7.72 12.87
C LYS A 298 -19.29 -7.47 14.36
N HIS A 299 -19.25 -6.22 14.80
CA HIS A 299 -19.54 -5.85 16.19
C HIS A 299 -20.94 -6.29 16.62
N GLY A 300 -21.97 -6.04 15.80
CA GLY A 300 -23.33 -6.50 16.12
C GLY A 300 -23.50 -8.02 16.12
N ARG A 301 -22.60 -8.78 15.46
CA ARG A 301 -22.56 -10.25 15.55
C ARG A 301 -21.85 -10.70 16.82
N ASP A 302 -20.70 -10.10 17.13
CA ASP A 302 -19.95 -10.39 18.35
C ASP A 302 -20.79 -10.05 19.60
N ASP A 303 -21.53 -8.94 19.59
CA ASP A 303 -22.49 -8.56 20.63
C ASP A 303 -23.65 -9.55 20.74
N ALA A 304 -24.18 -10.03 19.60
CA ALA A 304 -25.26 -11.01 19.58
C ALA A 304 -24.79 -12.39 20.08
N GLU A 305 -23.58 -12.81 19.71
CA GLU A 305 -22.96 -14.05 20.19
C GLU A 305 -22.63 -13.97 21.68
N ALA A 306 -22.11 -12.83 22.16
CA ALA A 306 -21.87 -12.60 23.59
C ALA A 306 -23.17 -12.62 24.40
N ASN A 307 -24.22 -11.92 23.95
CA ASN A 307 -25.52 -11.92 24.61
C ASN A 307 -26.19 -13.32 24.59
N ALA A 308 -26.03 -14.08 23.51
CA ALA A 308 -26.54 -15.46 23.44
C ALA A 308 -25.77 -16.41 24.37
N ALA A 309 -24.46 -16.22 24.53
CA ALA A 309 -23.65 -16.98 25.47
C ALA A 309 -24.02 -16.67 26.93
N GLU A 310 -24.29 -15.41 27.25
CA GLU A 310 -24.76 -14.98 28.58
C GLU A 310 -26.16 -15.53 28.90
N ALA A 311 -27.11 -15.45 27.95
CA ALA A 311 -28.44 -16.02 28.11
C ALA A 311 -28.43 -17.55 28.33
N ASN A 312 -27.58 -18.28 27.61
CA ASN A 312 -27.43 -19.73 27.81
C ASN A 312 -26.77 -20.07 29.16
N ALA A 313 -25.89 -19.22 29.68
CA ALA A 313 -25.27 -19.41 31.01
C ALA A 313 -26.28 -19.15 32.14
N ASP A 314 -27.16 -18.16 31.99
CA ASP A 314 -28.24 -17.89 32.93
C ASP A 314 -29.28 -19.03 32.95
N GLU A 315 -29.59 -19.60 31.79
CA GLU A 315 -30.52 -20.75 31.67
C GLU A 315 -29.92 -22.02 32.31
N ALA A 316 -28.63 -22.28 32.11
CA ALA A 316 -27.93 -23.39 32.77
C ALA A 316 -27.86 -23.26 34.29
N ASN A 317 -27.64 -22.04 34.82
CA ASN A 317 -27.66 -21.77 36.26
C ASN A 317 -29.07 -21.88 36.87
N ALA A 318 -30.11 -21.54 36.10
CA ALA A 318 -31.50 -21.68 36.53
C ALA A 318 -31.92 -23.16 36.63
N ASP A 319 -31.46 -24.00 35.70
CA ASP A 319 -31.69 -25.44 35.74
C ASP A 319 -30.97 -26.11 36.93
N GLU A 320 -29.72 -25.73 37.23
CA GLU A 320 -28.97 -26.22 38.40
C GLU A 320 -29.65 -25.84 39.73
N ALA A 321 -30.17 -24.61 39.84
CA ALA A 321 -30.92 -24.16 41.01
C ALA A 321 -32.28 -24.89 41.18
N SER A 322 -32.88 -25.35 40.08
CA SER A 322 -34.13 -26.10 40.09
C SER A 322 -33.95 -27.58 40.49
N GLU A 323 -32.83 -28.21 40.10
CA GLU A 323 -32.46 -29.55 40.56
C GLU A 323 -32.14 -29.56 42.07
N GLU A 324 -31.48 -28.52 42.58
CA GLU A 324 -31.16 -28.42 44.01
C GLU A 324 -32.40 -28.20 44.91
N GLN A 325 -33.46 -27.58 44.39
CA GLN A 325 -34.76 -27.47 45.07
C GLN A 325 -35.62 -28.74 44.95
N GLY A 326 -35.47 -29.51 43.86
CA GLY A 326 -36.12 -30.81 43.69
C GLY A 326 -35.62 -31.87 44.68
N ASP A 327 -34.32 -31.90 44.96
CA ASP A 327 -33.72 -32.87 45.90
C ASP A 327 -34.00 -32.54 47.38
N LYS A 328 -34.21 -31.26 47.72
CA LYS A 328 -34.66 -30.84 49.07
C LYS A 328 -36.12 -31.20 49.33
N ARG A 329 -36.97 -31.35 48.31
CA ARG A 329 -38.38 -31.76 48.46
C ARG A 329 -38.55 -33.28 48.65
N ARG A 330 -37.65 -34.10 48.10
CA ARG A 330 -37.66 -35.57 48.26
C ARG A 330 -37.21 -36.07 49.64
N LYS A 331 -36.52 -35.24 50.43
CA LYS A 331 -36.06 -35.61 51.80
C LYS A 331 -37.05 -35.26 52.93
N SER A 332 -38.25 -34.74 52.64
CA SER A 332 -39.23 -34.36 53.68
C SER A 332 -40.45 -35.30 53.83
N SER A 333 -40.52 -36.40 53.09
CA SER A 333 -41.66 -37.33 53.14
C SER A 333 -41.21 -38.79 53.35
N HIS A 334 -40.61 -39.09 54.51
CA HIS A 334 -40.56 -40.45 55.08
C HIS A 334 -40.46 -40.31 56.61
N GLY A 335 -41.62 -40.34 57.26
CA GLY A 335 -41.74 -40.25 58.72
C GLY A 335 -43.19 -40.37 59.14
N ALA A 336 -43.74 -41.58 59.08
CA ALA A 336 -44.93 -41.98 59.85
C ALA A 336 -45.06 -43.51 59.79
N GLU A 337 -44.55 -44.18 60.83
CA GLU A 337 -44.98 -45.52 61.21
C GLU A 337 -46.44 -45.50 61.68
N PRO A 338 -47.15 -46.62 61.56
CA PRO A 338 -48.16 -46.96 62.56
C PRO A 338 -47.87 -48.32 63.19
N ASP A 339 -47.67 -48.30 64.50
CA ASP A 339 -48.11 -49.37 65.41
C ASP A 339 -49.64 -49.52 65.32
N VAL A 340 -50.17 -50.75 65.29
CA VAL A 340 -51.05 -51.36 66.32
C VAL A 340 -51.35 -52.83 65.93
N ASP A 341 -50.76 -53.73 66.71
CA ASP A 341 -51.35 -54.84 67.47
C ASP A 341 -52.60 -55.65 67.00
N SER A 342 -52.45 -56.97 67.22
CA SER A 342 -53.43 -57.98 67.65
C SER A 342 -54.29 -58.79 66.65
N ALA A 343 -54.09 -60.11 66.77
CA ALA A 343 -55.11 -61.16 66.99
C ALA A 343 -55.35 -62.21 65.87
N VAL A 344 -55.05 -63.45 66.28
CA VAL A 344 -55.45 -64.80 65.81
C VAL A 344 -54.69 -65.42 64.66
#